data_AF-A0A956FYI1-F1
#
_entry.id   AF-A0A956FYI1-F1
#
_cell.length_a   1.000
_cell.length_b   1.000
_cell.length_c   1.000
_cell.angle_alpha   90.00
_cell.angle_beta   90.00
_cell.angle_gamma   90.00
#
_symmetry.space_group_name_H-M   'P 1'
#
loop_
_entity.id
_entity.type
_entity.pdbx_description
1 polymer ?
#
loop_
_entity_poly.entity_id
_entity_poly.type
_entity_poly.pdbx_seq_one_letter_code
_entity_poly.pdbx_strand_id
1 'polypeptide(L)'
;MSPVDSDPRRARMCGGRGVLALAVAAQLATAAPAHASDATSSAETEAVDAPSDPLPEVNRYLKEAATKTGQGHHVAAADLYIAAYDLLDDPRRFRNERSSVMSMIYGALIAAYESAESDTAKLSRGCRLRGLLVAFIDDLERSYGDASGSFPEVVNARDKLQSLDLMLAAHGEPEAVCATYDAAEPRRAIPMLDPAKPSRSFDQSANAGGSSPSFIDPAEDNPERRRGARIAAVGGALIGVGAIGLGVMTPFLVRGAQMRDEVQAIYDVVEARGDGVVTDDEYAEAEYYDGQGRRANAVAIATGVTGGAALITGVALAVVGRKRMRSAKMSVSPQVSPTTAGLSLHMRF
;
A
#
# COMPACT_ATOMS: atom_id res chain seq x y z
N MET A 1 1.17 19.86 -64.20
CA MET A 1 0.92 20.46 -62.86
C MET A 1 -0.57 20.45 -62.64
N SER A 2 -1.05 19.46 -61.88
CA SER A 2 -2.46 19.30 -61.52
C SER A 2 -2.58 19.46 -60.01
N PRO A 3 -3.63 20.13 -59.48
CA PRO A 3 -3.78 20.30 -58.05
C PRO A 3 -4.35 19.02 -57.43
N VAL A 4 -3.71 18.57 -56.35
CA VAL A 4 -4.18 17.47 -55.51
C VAL A 4 -5.16 18.04 -54.51
N ASP A 5 -6.43 17.67 -54.69
CA ASP A 5 -7.54 18.00 -53.80
C ASP A 5 -7.48 17.09 -52.56
N SER A 6 -7.38 17.69 -51.38
CA SER A 6 -7.21 16.98 -50.10
C SER A 6 -8.45 17.18 -49.25
N ASP A 7 -9.37 16.20 -49.26
CA ASP A 7 -10.59 16.20 -48.44
C ASP A 7 -10.34 15.47 -47.10
N PRO A 8 -10.33 16.16 -45.94
CA PRO A 8 -9.99 15.56 -44.65
C PRO A 8 -11.19 14.91 -43.92
N ARG A 9 -12.33 14.64 -44.58
CA ARG A 9 -13.56 14.22 -43.88
C ARG A 9 -14.01 12.77 -44.06
N ARG A 10 -13.11 11.82 -44.30
CA ARG A 10 -13.46 10.38 -44.34
C ARG A 10 -12.46 9.48 -43.60
N ALA A 11 -12.61 9.41 -42.28
CA ALA A 11 -12.27 8.20 -41.51
C ALA A 11 -13.03 8.19 -40.17
N ARG A 12 -14.30 7.77 -40.21
CA ARG A 12 -15.03 7.31 -39.03
C ARG A 12 -15.20 5.80 -39.12
N MET A 13 -14.91 5.14 -38.00
CA MET A 13 -15.48 3.89 -37.50
C MET A 13 -15.09 2.55 -38.15
N CYS A 14 -14.28 1.79 -37.40
CA CYS A 14 -14.52 0.41 -36.95
C CYS A 14 -13.80 0.31 -35.58
N GLY A 15 -14.36 -0.12 -34.45
CA GLY A 15 -15.37 -1.15 -34.22
C GLY A 15 -14.68 -2.39 -33.67
N GLY A 16 -14.40 -2.44 -32.36
CA GLY A 16 -13.74 -3.58 -31.72
C GLY A 16 -13.93 -3.62 -30.20
N ARG A 17 -15.13 -4.01 -29.76
CA ARG A 17 -15.40 -4.36 -28.36
C ARG A 17 -14.79 -5.73 -28.06
N GLY A 18 -13.75 -5.76 -27.22
CA GLY A 18 -13.23 -6.97 -26.59
C GLY A 18 -12.99 -6.72 -25.10
N VAL A 19 -14.01 -6.94 -24.28
CA VAL A 19 -13.86 -6.94 -22.81
C VAL A 19 -13.34 -8.31 -22.41
N LEU A 20 -12.02 -8.43 -22.23
CA LEU A 20 -11.39 -9.60 -21.62
C LEU A 20 -11.33 -9.38 -20.10
N ALA A 21 -12.21 -10.07 -19.39
CA ALA A 21 -12.17 -10.16 -17.94
C ALA A 21 -10.96 -11.02 -17.53
N LEU A 22 -9.93 -10.39 -16.96
CA LEU A 22 -8.80 -11.10 -16.38
C LEU A 22 -9.13 -11.48 -14.92
N ALA A 23 -9.36 -12.77 -14.70
CA ALA A 23 -9.48 -13.35 -13.37
C ALA A 23 -8.07 -13.56 -12.79
N VAL A 24 -7.72 -12.83 -11.73
CA VAL A 24 -6.47 -13.05 -10.98
C VAL A 24 -6.71 -14.20 -10.01
N ALA A 25 -6.19 -15.38 -10.34
CA ALA A 25 -6.15 -16.53 -9.45
C ALA A 25 -4.88 -16.50 -8.61
N ALA A 26 -5.02 -16.38 -7.29
CA ALA A 26 -3.94 -16.55 -6.33
C ALA A 26 -3.67 -18.05 -6.14
N GLN A 27 -2.51 -18.54 -6.61
CA GLN A 27 -2.03 -19.89 -6.33
C GLN A 27 -0.99 -19.85 -5.20
N LEU A 28 -1.40 -20.29 -4.01
CA LEU A 28 -0.51 -20.68 -2.93
C LEU A 28 -0.07 -22.13 -3.18
N ALA A 29 1.20 -22.33 -3.53
CA ALA A 29 1.81 -23.64 -3.64
C ALA A 29 2.22 -24.15 -2.25
N THR A 30 1.69 -25.32 -1.89
CA THR A 30 2.09 -26.13 -0.73
C THR A 30 3.23 -27.07 -1.14
N ALA A 31 4.37 -26.98 -0.47
CA ALA A 31 5.48 -27.92 -0.64
C ALA A 31 5.41 -29.05 0.40
N ALA A 32 5.58 -30.29 -0.05
CA ALA A 32 5.80 -31.47 0.80
C ALA A 32 7.27 -31.94 0.68
N PRO A 33 7.85 -32.57 1.71
CA PRO A 33 9.27 -32.93 1.75
C PRO A 33 9.50 -34.41 1.41
N ALA A 34 10.66 -34.72 0.80
CA ALA A 34 11.47 -35.91 1.08
C ALA A 34 12.64 -36.00 0.09
N HIS A 35 13.87 -36.08 0.60
CA HIS A 35 14.66 -37.31 0.58
C HIS A 35 16.00 -37.07 1.28
N ALA A 36 16.23 -37.84 2.34
CA ALA A 36 17.53 -38.01 2.97
C ALA A 36 18.36 -39.01 2.17
N SER A 37 19.66 -38.74 2.06
CA SER A 37 20.67 -39.76 1.78
C SER A 37 21.93 -39.39 2.54
N ASP A 38 22.26 -40.26 3.49
CA ASP A 38 23.51 -40.30 4.23
C ASP A 38 24.68 -40.63 3.30
N ALA A 39 25.75 -39.85 3.43
CA ALA A 39 27.11 -40.35 3.18
C ALA A 39 28.11 -39.53 4.00
N THR A 40 28.68 -40.21 4.99
CA THR A 40 29.72 -39.77 5.90
C THR A 40 31.04 -39.60 5.14
N SER A 41 31.69 -38.45 5.26
CA SER A 41 33.13 -38.31 5.05
C SER A 41 33.67 -37.18 5.92
N SER A 42 34.38 -37.57 6.97
CA SER A 42 35.05 -36.72 7.94
C SER A 42 36.19 -35.93 7.30
N ALA A 43 35.92 -34.67 6.99
CA ALA A 43 36.90 -33.61 7.06
C ALA A 43 36.23 -32.50 7.89
N GLU A 44 36.74 -32.27 9.10
CA GLU A 44 36.29 -31.19 9.98
C GLU A 44 36.83 -29.86 9.43
N THR A 45 36.32 -29.50 8.26
CA THR A 45 36.30 -28.13 7.78
C THR A 45 35.31 -27.45 8.70
N GLU A 46 35.78 -26.48 9.50
CA GLU A 46 34.92 -25.56 10.25
C GLU A 46 33.86 -25.05 9.26
N ALA A 47 32.65 -25.59 9.37
CA ALA A 47 31.57 -25.27 8.47
C ALA A 47 31.22 -23.83 8.80
N VAL A 48 31.77 -22.90 8.01
CA VAL A 48 31.34 -21.51 8.02
C VAL A 48 29.86 -21.57 7.70
N ASP A 49 29.03 -21.43 8.74
CA ASP A 49 27.58 -21.49 8.63
C ASP A 49 27.18 -20.59 7.47
N ALA A 50 26.61 -21.20 6.43
CA ALA A 50 26.16 -20.45 5.27
C ALA A 50 25.25 -19.33 5.79
N PRO A 51 25.44 -18.08 5.34
CA PRO A 51 24.68 -16.96 5.86
C PRO A 51 23.19 -17.27 5.76
N SER A 52 22.52 -17.33 6.91
CA SER A 52 21.10 -17.64 7.00
C SER A 52 20.29 -16.66 6.15
N ASP A 53 19.34 -17.16 5.38
CA ASP A 53 18.43 -16.31 4.60
C ASP A 53 17.74 -15.28 5.52
N PRO A 54 17.93 -13.96 5.33
CA PRO A 54 17.37 -12.95 6.22
C PRO A 54 15.86 -12.75 6.03
N LEU A 55 15.28 -13.27 4.95
CA LEU A 55 13.89 -13.01 4.57
C LEU A 55 12.83 -13.39 5.62
N PRO A 56 12.94 -14.49 6.38
CA PRO A 56 11.98 -14.80 7.44
C PRO A 56 11.94 -13.72 8.53
N GLU A 57 13.08 -13.17 8.91
CA GLU A 57 13.14 -12.11 9.92
C GLU A 57 12.69 -10.75 9.37
N VAL A 58 13.06 -10.42 8.13
CA VAL A 58 12.53 -9.27 7.40
C VAL A 58 10.99 -9.30 7.40
N ASN A 59 10.39 -10.44 7.03
CA ASN A 59 8.93 -10.60 7.00
C ASN A 59 8.28 -10.44 8.38
N ARG A 60 8.95 -10.87 9.45
CA ARG A 60 8.50 -10.64 10.83
C ARG A 60 8.41 -9.14 11.13
N TYR A 61 9.47 -8.37 10.84
CA TYR A 61 9.49 -6.92 11.02
C TYR A 61 8.42 -6.22 10.16
N LEU A 62 8.27 -6.60 8.89
CA LEU A 62 7.27 -6.00 7.99
C LEU A 62 5.84 -6.21 8.50
N LYS A 63 5.52 -7.40 9.03
CA LYS A 63 4.19 -7.70 9.60
C LYS A 63 3.90 -6.86 10.85
N GLU A 64 4.90 -6.72 11.72
CA GLU A 64 4.77 -5.89 12.92
C GLU A 64 4.63 -4.41 12.56
N ALA A 65 5.45 -3.92 11.63
CA ALA A 65 5.39 -2.55 11.12
C ALA A 65 4.02 -2.24 10.50
N ALA A 66 3.47 -3.15 9.68
CA ALA A 66 2.13 -2.99 9.11
C ALA A 66 1.04 -2.90 10.20
N THR A 67 1.18 -3.67 11.28
CA THR A 67 0.28 -3.60 12.44
C THR A 67 0.37 -2.23 13.13
N LYS A 68 1.59 -1.68 13.31
CA LYS A 68 1.79 -0.33 13.87
C LYS A 68 1.23 0.77 12.96
N THR A 69 1.41 0.66 11.65
CA THR A 69 0.82 1.58 10.66
C THR A 69 -0.71 1.59 10.77
N GLY A 70 -1.35 0.43 10.86
CA GLY A 70 -2.81 0.33 11.02
C GLY A 70 -3.35 0.90 12.35
N GLN A 71 -2.48 1.06 13.36
CA GLN A 71 -2.79 1.70 14.64
C GLN A 71 -2.52 3.21 14.64
N GLY A 72 -2.00 3.79 13.54
CA GLY A 72 -1.56 5.18 13.48
C GLY A 72 -0.20 5.44 14.16
N HIS A 73 0.51 4.39 14.59
CA HIS A 73 1.82 4.48 15.24
C HIS A 73 2.95 4.59 14.20
N HIS A 74 2.93 5.63 13.38
CA HIS A 74 3.78 5.76 12.18
C HIS A 74 5.28 5.83 12.47
N VAL A 75 5.70 6.47 13.56
CA VAL A 75 7.13 6.51 13.96
C VAL A 75 7.65 5.11 14.29
N ALA A 76 6.92 4.36 15.13
CA ALA A 76 7.28 3.00 15.49
C ALA A 76 7.23 2.05 14.28
N ALA A 77 6.30 2.26 13.35
CA ALA A 77 6.27 1.52 12.10
C ALA A 77 7.52 1.78 11.24
N ALA A 78 7.91 3.05 11.09
CA ALA A 78 9.12 3.43 10.36
C ALA A 78 10.38 2.79 10.96
N ASP A 79 10.52 2.78 12.29
CA ASP A 79 11.66 2.12 12.96
C ASP A 79 11.73 0.62 12.64
N LEU A 80 10.59 -0.08 12.63
CA LEU A 80 10.51 -1.50 12.26
C LEU A 80 10.80 -1.74 10.77
N TYR A 81 10.33 -0.85 9.88
CA TYR A 81 10.67 -0.94 8.46
C TYR A 81 12.17 -0.69 8.21
N ILE A 82 12.79 0.24 8.94
CA ILE A 82 14.24 0.49 8.88
C ILE A 82 15.01 -0.73 9.38
N ALA A 83 14.59 -1.35 10.48
CA ALA A 83 15.19 -2.60 10.95
C ALA A 83 15.08 -3.73 9.91
N ALA A 84 13.94 -3.83 9.20
CA ALA A 84 13.78 -4.77 8.10
C ALA A 84 14.71 -4.46 6.91
N TYR A 85 14.91 -3.18 6.60
CA TYR A 85 15.80 -2.72 5.54
C TYR A 85 17.27 -3.03 5.85
N ASP A 86 17.69 -2.80 7.09
CA ASP A 86 19.07 -3.03 7.55
C ASP A 86 19.48 -4.53 7.49
N LEU A 87 18.52 -5.46 7.53
CA LEU A 87 18.76 -6.89 7.34
C LEU A 87 19.02 -7.30 5.88
N LEU A 88 18.67 -6.45 4.92
CA LEU A 88 18.85 -6.70 3.49
C LEU A 88 20.19 -6.13 3.02
N ASP A 89 21.29 -6.56 3.63
CA ASP A 89 22.63 -5.97 3.50
C ASP A 89 23.18 -5.85 2.08
N ASP A 90 22.93 -6.84 1.21
CA ASP A 90 23.39 -6.86 -0.18
C ASP A 90 22.39 -6.18 -1.15
N PRO A 91 22.70 -4.99 -1.68
CA PRO A 91 21.80 -4.27 -2.59
C PRO A 91 21.63 -4.98 -3.95
N ARG A 92 22.59 -5.82 -4.35
CA ARG A 92 22.50 -6.58 -5.61
C ARG A 92 21.57 -7.76 -5.49
N ARG A 93 21.66 -8.49 -4.38
CA ARG A 93 20.83 -9.66 -4.10
C ARG A 93 19.39 -9.29 -3.78
N PHE A 94 19.18 -8.24 -2.99
CA PHE A 94 17.87 -7.86 -2.45
C PHE A 94 17.33 -6.54 -3.01
N ARG A 95 17.65 -6.22 -4.27
CA ARG A 95 17.25 -4.94 -4.89
C ARG A 95 15.75 -4.67 -4.79
N ASN A 96 14.94 -5.68 -5.15
CA ASN A 96 13.48 -5.54 -5.21
C ASN A 96 12.89 -5.39 -3.80
N GLU A 97 13.37 -6.19 -2.85
CA GLU A 97 12.97 -6.15 -1.46
C GLU A 97 13.35 -4.81 -0.82
N ARG A 98 14.59 -4.35 -0.98
CA ARG A 98 15.06 -3.05 -0.47
C ARG A 98 14.23 -1.91 -1.02
N SER A 99 13.91 -1.92 -2.31
CA SER A 99 13.04 -0.90 -2.92
C SER A 99 11.63 -0.89 -2.32
N SER A 100 11.04 -2.08 -2.16
CA SER A 100 9.73 -2.23 -1.53
C SER A 100 9.72 -1.71 -0.09
N VAL A 101 10.72 -2.11 0.72
CA VAL A 101 10.85 -1.64 2.11
C VAL A 101 11.11 -0.13 2.16
N MET A 102 11.95 0.43 1.28
CA MET A 102 12.18 1.87 1.21
C MET A 102 10.89 2.66 0.90
N SER A 103 10.02 2.12 0.04
CA SER A 103 8.72 2.74 -0.22
C SER A 103 7.81 2.73 1.04
N MET A 104 7.87 1.67 1.85
CA MET A 104 7.15 1.59 3.13
C MET A 104 7.73 2.56 4.19
N ILE A 105 9.05 2.67 4.29
CA ILE A 105 9.74 3.67 5.13
C ILE A 105 9.28 5.08 4.78
N TYR A 106 9.28 5.41 3.48
CA TYR A 106 8.83 6.71 2.98
C TYR A 106 7.39 7.00 3.42
N GLY A 107 6.45 6.08 3.16
CA GLY A 107 5.05 6.26 3.54
C GLY A 107 4.85 6.45 5.04
N ALA A 108 5.54 5.67 5.87
CA ALA A 108 5.46 5.77 7.32
C ALA A 108 6.06 7.10 7.84
N LEU A 109 7.23 7.52 7.35
CA LEU A 109 7.87 8.76 7.79
C LEU A 109 7.13 10.02 7.32
N ILE A 110 6.51 10.02 6.13
CA ILE A 110 5.65 11.12 5.68
C ILE A 110 4.39 11.22 6.54
N ALA A 111 3.71 10.10 6.82
CA ALA A 111 2.55 10.11 7.71
C ALA A 111 2.94 10.56 9.13
N ALA A 112 4.13 10.18 9.60
CA ALA A 112 4.66 10.70 10.85
C ALA A 112 4.96 12.20 10.75
N TYR A 113 5.59 12.69 9.68
CA TYR A 113 5.85 14.11 9.45
C TYR A 113 4.57 14.94 9.53
N GLU A 114 3.53 14.54 8.81
CA GLU A 114 2.25 15.24 8.74
C GLU A 114 1.51 15.29 10.07
N SER A 115 1.60 14.22 10.87
CA SER A 115 0.97 14.10 12.19
C SER A 115 1.78 14.69 13.35
N ALA A 116 2.96 15.26 13.09
CA ALA A 116 3.77 15.84 14.16
C ALA A 116 3.19 17.17 14.66
N GLU A 117 3.07 17.31 15.99
CA GLU A 117 2.51 18.49 16.64
C GLU A 117 3.47 19.69 16.63
N SER A 118 4.79 19.46 16.58
CA SER A 118 5.81 20.51 16.61
C SER A 118 6.68 20.51 15.36
N ASP A 119 7.12 21.69 14.95
CA ASP A 119 8.01 21.84 13.79
C ASP A 119 9.34 21.11 13.99
N THR A 120 9.87 21.07 15.22
CA THR A 120 11.07 20.29 15.55
C THR A 120 10.87 18.79 15.26
N ALA A 121 9.70 18.23 15.60
CA ALA A 121 9.40 16.84 15.30
C ALA A 121 9.19 16.59 13.80
N LYS A 122 8.59 17.55 13.08
CA LYS A 122 8.48 17.50 11.60
C LYS A 122 9.86 17.48 10.97
N LEU A 123 10.70 18.46 11.30
CA LEU A 123 12.05 18.60 10.75
C LEU A 123 12.92 17.38 11.04
N SER A 124 12.90 16.87 12.27
CA SER A 124 13.61 15.63 12.62
C SER A 124 13.17 14.44 11.74
N ARG A 125 11.86 14.24 11.54
CA ARG A 125 11.32 13.14 10.71
C ARG A 125 11.65 13.32 9.23
N GLY A 126 11.53 14.55 8.73
CA GLY A 126 11.85 14.90 7.34
C GLY A 126 13.33 14.71 7.04
N CYS A 127 14.22 15.21 7.90
CA CYS A 127 15.66 15.03 7.75
C CYS A 127 16.10 13.57 7.84
N ARG A 128 15.50 12.79 8.76
CA ARG A 128 15.73 11.35 8.83
C ARG A 128 15.34 10.64 7.53
N LEU A 129 14.19 10.97 6.95
CA LEU A 129 13.76 10.41 5.66
C LEU A 129 14.71 10.81 4.52
N ARG A 130 15.16 12.07 4.50
CA ARG A 130 16.11 12.58 3.51
C ARG A 130 17.41 11.77 3.53
N GLY A 131 18.00 11.58 4.71
CA GLY A 131 19.23 10.79 4.88
C GLY A 131 19.07 9.34 4.39
N LEU A 132 17.92 8.72 4.65
CA LEU A 132 17.63 7.35 4.18
C LEU A 132 17.49 7.26 2.65
N LEU A 133 16.86 8.24 2.01
CA LEU A 133 16.73 8.29 0.54
C LEU A 133 18.09 8.52 -0.14
N VAL A 134 18.92 9.43 0.39
CA VAL A 134 20.27 9.66 -0.12
C VAL A 134 21.11 8.38 0.01
N ALA A 135 21.12 7.75 1.18
CA ALA A 135 21.84 6.50 1.38
C ALA A 135 21.35 5.37 0.44
N PHE A 136 20.04 5.27 0.20
CA PHE A 136 19.47 4.30 -0.74
C PHE A 136 19.97 4.51 -2.18
N ILE A 137 19.98 5.76 -2.65
CA ILE A 137 20.47 6.14 -3.98
C ILE A 137 21.96 5.83 -4.09
N ASP A 138 22.76 6.29 -3.11
CA ASP A 138 24.20 6.09 -3.07
C ASP A 138 24.59 4.61 -3.07
N ASP A 139 23.87 3.77 -2.32
CA ASP A 139 24.13 2.32 -2.26
C ASP A 139 23.86 1.64 -3.61
N LEU A 140 22.80 2.05 -4.33
CA LEU A 140 22.49 1.51 -5.66
C LEU A 140 23.48 2.00 -6.71
N GLU A 141 23.87 3.28 -6.69
CA GLU A 141 24.90 3.83 -7.57
C GLU A 141 26.26 3.16 -7.34
N ARG A 142 26.67 2.96 -6.08
CA ARG A 142 27.90 2.23 -5.75
C ARG A 142 27.84 0.77 -6.20
N SER A 143 26.69 0.14 -6.07
CA SER A 143 26.53 -1.29 -6.40
C SER A 143 26.43 -1.54 -7.90
N TYR A 144 25.89 -0.63 -8.70
CA TYR A 144 25.58 -0.85 -10.12
C TYR A 144 26.28 0.11 -11.09
N GLY A 145 26.98 1.13 -10.59
CA GLY A 145 27.64 2.15 -11.41
C GLY A 145 26.64 2.94 -12.25
N ASP A 146 27.05 3.33 -13.46
CA ASP A 146 26.25 4.15 -14.38
C ASP A 146 24.88 3.53 -14.73
N ALA A 147 24.75 2.21 -14.64
CA ALA A 147 23.49 1.51 -14.92
C ALA A 147 22.38 1.83 -13.90
N SER A 148 22.73 2.27 -12.69
CA SER A 148 21.73 2.58 -11.64
C SER A 148 20.83 3.76 -12.01
N GLY A 149 21.31 4.70 -12.82
CA GLY A 149 20.59 5.93 -13.14
C GLY A 149 19.28 5.70 -13.90
N SER A 150 19.17 4.56 -14.61
CA SER A 150 17.96 4.16 -15.35
C SER A 150 17.03 3.27 -14.53
N PHE A 151 17.40 2.90 -13.30
CA PHE A 151 16.57 2.06 -12.46
C PHE A 151 15.34 2.83 -11.99
N PRO A 152 14.11 2.30 -12.18
CA PRO A 152 12.89 2.97 -11.75
C PRO A 152 12.89 3.35 -10.26
N GLU A 153 13.55 2.55 -9.43
CA GLU A 153 13.66 2.77 -7.99
C GLU A 153 14.54 3.98 -7.65
N VAL A 154 15.62 4.20 -8.40
CA VAL A 154 16.52 5.36 -8.23
C VAL A 154 15.82 6.63 -8.70
N VAL A 155 15.16 6.59 -9.86
CA VAL A 155 14.37 7.72 -10.38
C VAL A 155 13.28 8.11 -9.37
N ASN A 156 12.50 7.14 -8.89
CA ASN A 156 11.45 7.38 -7.89
C ASN A 156 12.02 7.91 -6.56
N ALA A 157 13.16 7.39 -6.09
CA ALA A 157 13.83 7.89 -4.89
C ALA A 157 14.29 9.34 -5.04
N ARG A 158 14.82 9.73 -6.22
CA ARG A 158 15.20 11.12 -6.52
C ARG A 158 13.99 12.05 -6.57
N ASP A 159 12.88 11.64 -7.20
CA ASP A 159 11.64 12.43 -7.23
C ASP A 159 11.07 12.67 -5.81
N LYS A 160 11.12 11.62 -4.97
CA LYS A 160 10.73 11.69 -3.55
C LYS A 160 11.66 12.61 -2.76
N LEU A 161 12.97 12.51 -3.00
CA LEU A 161 13.97 13.38 -2.36
C LEU A 161 13.75 14.84 -2.74
N GLN A 162 13.51 15.15 -4.01
CA GLN A 162 13.21 16.50 -4.48
C GLN A 162 11.92 17.05 -3.83
N SER A 163 10.87 16.23 -3.76
CA SER A 163 9.61 16.61 -3.09
C SER A 163 9.82 16.91 -1.61
N LEU A 164 10.66 16.12 -0.93
CA LEU A 164 11.01 16.31 0.46
C LEU A 164 11.87 17.56 0.69
N ASP A 165 12.83 17.83 -0.18
CA ASP A 165 13.65 19.04 -0.14
C ASP A 165 12.77 20.30 -0.31
N LEU A 166 11.76 20.27 -1.17
CA LEU A 166 10.79 21.37 -1.29
C LEU A 166 9.97 21.58 0.01
N MET A 167 9.61 20.51 0.72
CA MET A 167 8.93 20.62 2.02
C MET A 167 9.86 21.19 3.09
N LEU A 168 11.12 20.76 3.13
CA LEU A 168 12.11 21.24 4.09
C LEU A 168 12.55 22.68 3.81
N ALA A 169 12.57 23.10 2.53
CA ALA A 169 12.91 24.46 2.11
C ALA A 169 12.03 25.54 2.76
N ALA A 170 10.80 25.21 3.14
CA ALA A 170 9.91 26.11 3.88
C ALA A 170 10.47 26.51 5.27
N HIS A 171 11.45 25.78 5.79
CA HIS A 171 12.08 25.99 7.09
C HIS A 171 13.55 26.46 6.99
N GLY A 172 14.08 26.62 5.78
CA GLY A 172 15.48 26.98 5.50
C GLY A 172 16.13 26.05 4.48
N GLU A 173 17.40 26.29 4.14
CA GLU A 173 18.14 25.41 3.22
C GLU A 173 18.17 23.97 3.75
N PRO A 174 17.65 22.96 3.00
CA PRO A 174 17.43 21.61 3.51
C PRO A 174 18.68 20.97 4.13
N GLU A 175 19.85 21.15 3.52
CA GLU A 175 21.12 20.63 4.02
C GLU A 175 21.53 21.29 5.34
N ALA A 176 21.39 22.61 5.44
CA ALA A 176 21.72 23.35 6.66
C ALA A 176 20.77 22.98 7.81
N VAL A 177 19.46 22.84 7.50
CA VAL A 177 18.46 22.38 8.47
C VAL A 177 18.83 20.98 8.95
N CYS A 178 19.04 20.02 8.06
CA CYS A 178 19.29 18.64 8.45
C CYS A 178 20.63 18.41 9.13
N ALA A 179 21.67 19.19 8.82
CA ALA A 179 22.94 19.14 9.51
C ALA A 179 22.81 19.39 11.03
N THR A 180 21.80 20.17 11.46
CA THR A 180 21.54 20.40 12.89
C THR A 180 20.88 19.22 13.60
N TYR A 181 20.15 18.36 12.86
CA TYR A 181 19.41 17.23 13.41
C TYR A 181 20.19 15.91 13.33
N ASP A 182 21.05 15.72 12.32
CA ASP A 182 21.88 14.50 12.18
C ASP A 182 22.88 14.33 13.34
N ALA A 183 23.29 15.43 13.98
CA ALA A 183 24.19 15.38 15.14
C ALA A 183 23.51 14.91 16.43
N ALA A 184 22.16 14.88 16.49
CA ALA A 184 21.42 14.85 17.75
C ALA A 184 20.83 13.48 18.13
N GLU A 185 20.62 12.54 17.19
CA GLU A 185 20.08 11.22 17.52
C GLU A 185 21.16 10.14 17.42
N PRO A 186 21.80 9.75 18.54
CA PRO A 186 22.45 8.45 18.57
C PRO A 186 21.38 7.42 18.25
N ARG A 187 21.60 6.62 17.19
CA ARG A 187 20.74 5.47 16.84
C ARG A 187 20.42 4.77 18.16
N ARG A 188 19.20 4.95 18.70
CA ARG A 188 18.81 4.21 19.89
C ARG A 188 18.90 2.78 19.45
N ALA A 189 19.86 2.05 20.00
CA ALA A 189 19.98 0.63 19.77
C ALA A 189 18.58 0.09 20.02
N ILE A 190 17.91 -0.36 18.95
CA ILE A 190 16.63 -1.04 19.09
C ILE A 190 16.96 -2.15 20.06
N PRO A 191 16.35 -2.20 21.27
CA PRO A 191 16.62 -3.28 22.19
C PRO A 191 16.35 -4.54 21.39
N MET A 192 17.43 -5.31 21.10
CA MET A 192 17.29 -6.57 20.38
C MET A 192 16.18 -7.30 21.10
N LEU A 193 15.08 -7.57 20.40
CA LEU A 193 14.01 -8.34 20.98
C LEU A 193 14.64 -9.68 21.36
N ASP A 194 14.86 -9.85 22.65
CA ASP A 194 15.40 -11.07 23.24
C ASP A 194 14.60 -12.23 22.64
N PRO A 195 15.23 -13.18 21.92
CA PRO A 195 14.52 -14.19 21.15
C PRO A 195 13.62 -15.01 22.08
N ALA A 196 12.34 -14.63 22.04
CA ALA A 196 11.17 -15.23 22.64
C ALA A 196 11.41 -16.25 23.78
N LYS A 197 11.30 -15.76 25.03
CA LYS A 197 10.67 -16.57 26.06
C LYS A 197 9.21 -16.76 25.64
N PRO A 198 8.69 -18.00 25.51
CA PRO A 198 7.33 -18.24 25.03
C PRO A 198 6.32 -17.53 25.94
N SER A 199 5.58 -16.59 25.35
CA SER A 199 4.53 -15.85 26.04
C SER A 199 3.44 -16.82 26.48
N ARG A 200 3.26 -16.96 27.79
CA ARG A 200 2.22 -17.80 28.39
C ARG A 200 0.84 -17.29 27.93
N SER A 201 0.06 -18.21 27.38
CA SER A 201 -1.36 -18.06 27.10
C SER A 201 -2.10 -17.47 28.29
N PHE A 202 -2.73 -16.31 28.10
CA PHE A 202 -3.72 -15.80 29.05
C PHE A 202 -5.02 -16.59 28.88
N ASP A 203 -5.27 -17.49 29.83
CA ASP A 203 -6.59 -18.08 30.04
C ASP A 203 -7.54 -17.00 30.54
N GLN A 204 -8.44 -16.56 29.67
CA GLN A 204 -9.51 -15.63 30.02
C GLN A 204 -10.65 -16.41 30.69
N SER A 205 -10.55 -16.52 32.01
CA SER A 205 -11.54 -17.12 32.89
C SER A 205 -12.85 -16.34 32.84
N ALA A 206 -13.94 -17.07 32.55
CA ALA A 206 -15.31 -16.65 32.75
C ALA A 206 -15.53 -16.24 34.22
N ASN A 207 -16.32 -15.20 34.45
CA ASN A 207 -16.99 -15.01 35.73
C ASN A 207 -18.41 -14.51 35.53
N ALA A 208 -19.33 -15.27 36.09
CA ALA A 208 -20.77 -15.08 36.08
C ALA A 208 -21.23 -14.70 37.50
N GLY A 209 -22.30 -13.90 37.59
CA GLY A 209 -23.23 -13.96 38.72
C GLY A 209 -23.41 -12.68 39.54
N GLY A 210 -24.64 -12.17 39.55
CA GLY A 210 -25.13 -11.18 40.52
C GLY A 210 -26.43 -10.51 40.08
N SER A 211 -27.55 -10.86 40.71
CA SER A 211 -28.94 -10.56 40.30
C SER A 211 -29.69 -9.60 41.24
N SER A 212 -30.47 -8.66 40.65
CA SER A 212 -31.76 -8.01 41.04
C SER A 212 -31.89 -7.17 42.34
N PRO A 213 -32.75 -6.09 42.40
CA PRO A 213 -34.16 -6.08 41.99
C PRO A 213 -34.68 -4.87 41.15
N SER A 214 -35.86 -5.08 40.57
CA SER A 214 -36.57 -4.22 39.61
C SER A 214 -37.12 -2.91 40.16
N PHE A 215 -36.96 -1.85 39.37
CA PHE A 215 -37.78 -0.64 39.37
C PHE A 215 -38.49 -0.55 38.01
N ILE A 216 -39.74 -0.12 37.99
CA ILE A 216 -40.56 -0.03 36.77
C ILE A 216 -40.08 1.18 35.97
N ASP A 217 -39.29 0.94 34.91
CA ASP A 217 -38.78 1.98 34.01
C ASP A 217 -39.52 1.97 32.66
N PRO A 218 -39.72 3.15 32.03
CA PRO A 218 -40.44 3.29 30.78
C PRO A 218 -39.69 2.58 29.65
N ALA A 219 -40.33 1.59 29.02
CA ALA A 219 -39.89 0.89 27.80
C ALA A 219 -38.36 0.94 27.55
N GLU A 220 -37.60 0.12 28.28
CA GLU A 220 -36.14 0.03 28.18
C GLU A 220 -35.67 -0.05 26.73
N ASP A 221 -35.04 1.02 26.28
CA ASP A 221 -34.34 1.14 25.01
C ASP A 221 -33.07 0.28 25.09
N ASN A 222 -33.23 -1.02 24.79
CA ASN A 222 -32.20 -2.02 25.00
C ASN A 222 -30.85 -1.59 24.35
N PRO A 223 -29.82 -1.23 25.14
CA PRO A 223 -28.61 -0.58 24.65
C PRO A 223 -27.80 -1.48 23.70
N GLU A 224 -27.98 -2.80 23.79
CA GLU A 224 -27.36 -3.76 22.88
C GLU A 224 -27.92 -3.66 21.46
N ARG A 225 -29.22 -3.34 21.33
CA ARG A 225 -29.90 -3.19 20.04
C ARG A 225 -29.38 -1.97 19.29
N ARG A 226 -29.14 -0.85 19.99
CA ARG A 226 -28.51 0.35 19.43
C ARG A 226 -27.07 0.09 18.99
N ARG A 227 -26.32 -0.75 19.71
CA ARG A 227 -24.93 -1.07 19.35
C ARG A 227 -24.83 -1.89 18.06
N GLY A 228 -25.72 -2.86 17.85
CA GLY A 228 -25.80 -3.62 16.61
C GLY A 228 -26.17 -2.76 15.39
N ALA A 229 -27.14 -1.86 15.55
CA ALA A 229 -27.55 -0.93 14.49
C ALA A 229 -26.43 0.04 14.09
N ARG A 230 -25.65 0.56 15.05
CA ARG A 230 -24.49 1.43 14.77
C ARG A 230 -23.40 0.70 13.99
N ILE A 231 -23.06 -0.54 14.37
CA ILE A 231 -22.04 -1.34 13.67
C ILE A 231 -22.47 -1.61 12.21
N ALA A 232 -23.73 -1.96 11.99
CA ALA A 232 -24.26 -2.16 10.65
C ALA A 232 -24.27 -0.87 9.81
N ALA A 233 -24.63 0.28 10.41
CA ALA A 233 -24.61 1.58 9.74
C ALA A 233 -23.19 2.00 9.33
N VAL A 234 -22.21 1.83 10.23
CA VAL A 234 -20.79 2.10 9.93
C VAL A 234 -20.27 1.15 8.84
N GLY A 235 -20.62 -0.14 8.90
CA GLY A 235 -20.29 -1.10 7.85
C GLY A 235 -20.85 -0.70 6.48
N GLY A 236 -22.11 -0.24 6.44
CA GLY A 236 -22.73 0.28 5.22
C GLY A 236 -22.03 1.51 4.64
N ALA A 237 -21.64 2.47 5.49
CA ALA A 237 -20.89 3.65 5.07
C ALA A 237 -19.52 3.26 4.47
N LEU A 238 -18.80 2.33 5.10
CA LEU A 238 -17.51 1.82 4.60
C LEU A 238 -17.63 1.09 3.26
N ILE A 239 -18.68 0.29 3.07
CA ILE A 239 -18.96 -0.33 1.75
C ILE A 239 -19.19 0.76 0.69
N GLY A 240 -19.94 1.82 1.03
CA GLY A 240 -20.17 2.95 0.13
C GLY A 240 -18.87 3.67 -0.25
N VAL A 241 -18.03 4.01 0.72
CA VAL A 241 -16.72 4.63 0.48
C VAL A 241 -15.81 3.72 -0.35
N GLY A 242 -15.76 2.42 -0.02
CA GLY A 242 -14.98 1.44 -0.77
C GLY A 242 -15.43 1.30 -2.22
N ALA A 243 -16.75 1.24 -2.46
CA ALA A 243 -17.33 1.15 -3.80
C ALA A 243 -17.07 2.42 -4.62
N ILE A 244 -17.17 3.61 -4.02
CA ILE A 244 -16.79 4.87 -4.68
C ILE A 244 -15.30 4.86 -5.04
N GLY A 245 -14.43 4.44 -4.11
CA GLY A 245 -12.98 4.33 -4.38
C GLY A 245 -12.66 3.43 -5.57
N LEU A 246 -13.28 2.24 -5.65
CA LEU A 246 -13.14 1.34 -6.79
C LEU A 246 -13.76 1.90 -8.08
N GLY A 247 -14.88 2.63 -7.96
CA GLY A 247 -15.51 3.31 -9.08
C GLY A 247 -14.61 4.39 -9.69
N VAL A 248 -13.96 5.20 -8.85
CA VAL A 248 -13.01 6.24 -9.27
C VAL A 248 -11.74 5.63 -9.88
N MET A 249 -11.26 4.47 -9.41
CA MET A 249 -10.10 3.79 -9.98
C MET A 249 -10.29 3.44 -11.48
N THR A 250 -11.50 3.07 -11.87
CA THR A 250 -11.79 2.55 -13.23
C THR A 250 -11.43 3.53 -14.35
N PRO A 251 -11.87 4.80 -14.35
CA PRO A 251 -11.47 5.76 -15.38
C PRO A 251 -9.96 6.05 -15.39
N PHE A 252 -9.26 5.98 -14.24
CA PHE A 252 -7.80 6.16 -14.21
C PHE A 252 -7.06 4.99 -14.87
N LEU A 253 -7.53 3.75 -14.68
CA LEU A 253 -6.95 2.58 -15.37
C LEU A 253 -7.19 2.64 -16.89
N VAL A 254 -8.39 3.04 -17.31
CA VAL A 254 -8.70 3.20 -18.75
C VAL A 254 -7.83 4.29 -19.35
N ARG A 255 -7.69 5.45 -18.68
CA ARG A 255 -6.83 6.53 -19.15
C ARG A 255 -5.36 6.11 -19.19
N GLY A 256 -4.88 5.39 -18.18
CA GLY A 256 -3.51 4.85 -18.15
C GLY A 256 -3.23 3.77 -19.21
N ALA A 257 -4.26 3.09 -19.72
CA ALA A 257 -4.13 2.20 -20.88
C ALA A 257 -4.07 3.01 -22.18
N GLN A 258 -4.95 4.01 -22.35
CA GLN A 258 -4.95 4.89 -23.53
C GLN A 258 -3.62 5.63 -23.72
N MET A 259 -3.01 6.13 -22.64
CA MET A 259 -1.70 6.80 -22.72
C MET A 259 -0.58 5.84 -23.17
N ARG A 260 -0.69 4.54 -22.82
CA ARG A 260 0.26 3.52 -23.31
C ARG A 260 0.06 3.24 -24.78
N ASP A 261 -1.18 3.20 -25.25
CA ASP A 261 -1.49 3.06 -26.67
C ASP A 261 -0.96 4.26 -27.48
N GLU A 262 -1.02 5.48 -26.93
CA GLU A 262 -0.44 6.68 -27.55
C GLU A 262 1.09 6.63 -27.61
N VAL A 263 1.76 6.23 -26.52
CA VAL A 263 3.22 6.02 -26.52
C VAL A 263 3.62 4.94 -27.53
N GLN A 264 2.87 3.83 -27.58
CA GLN A 264 3.10 2.75 -28.55
C GLN A 264 2.92 3.26 -29.98
N ALA A 265 1.90 4.08 -30.25
CA ALA A 265 1.67 4.66 -31.57
C ALA A 265 2.82 5.57 -32.04
N ILE A 266 3.47 6.29 -31.13
CA ILE A 266 4.70 7.07 -31.45
C ILE A 266 5.82 6.10 -31.89
N TYR A 267 6.05 5.03 -31.14
CA TYR A 267 7.07 4.03 -31.49
C TYR A 267 6.76 3.30 -32.81
N ASP A 268 5.50 2.96 -33.07
CA ASP A 268 5.07 2.30 -34.31
C ASP A 268 5.33 3.21 -35.53
N VAL A 269 5.15 4.54 -35.39
CA VAL A 269 5.46 5.52 -36.46
C VAL A 269 6.98 5.62 -36.69
N VAL A 270 7.78 5.63 -35.63
CA VAL A 270 9.24 5.63 -35.72
C VAL A 270 9.74 4.35 -36.39
N GLU A 271 9.19 3.20 -36.02
CA GLU A 271 9.52 1.91 -36.64
C GLU A 271 9.13 1.87 -38.12
N ALA A 272 7.95 2.38 -38.47
CA ALA A 272 7.46 2.44 -39.85
C ALA A 272 8.29 3.39 -40.74
N ARG A 273 8.92 4.42 -40.17
CA ARG A 273 9.82 5.34 -40.87
C ARG A 273 11.14 4.65 -41.26
N GLY A 274 11.55 3.62 -40.52
CA GLY A 274 12.70 2.76 -40.84
C GLY A 274 14.07 3.40 -40.60
N ASP A 275 14.12 4.61 -40.06
CA ASP A 275 15.35 5.26 -39.61
C ASP A 275 15.74 4.83 -38.18
N GLY A 276 14.77 4.40 -37.38
CA GLY A 276 14.98 3.94 -36.00
C GLY A 276 15.47 5.05 -35.05
N VAL A 277 15.42 6.31 -35.50
CA VAL A 277 15.85 7.47 -34.73
C VAL A 277 14.59 8.21 -34.27
N VAL A 278 14.36 8.19 -32.96
CA VAL A 278 13.33 9.00 -32.31
C VAL A 278 13.82 10.45 -32.33
N THR A 279 13.03 11.36 -32.86
CA THR A 279 13.35 12.79 -32.83
C THR A 279 13.19 13.36 -31.42
N ASP A 280 13.89 14.45 -31.10
CA ASP A 280 13.81 15.09 -29.77
C ASP A 280 12.37 15.49 -29.41
N ASP A 281 11.57 15.91 -30.39
CA ASP A 281 10.15 16.26 -30.21
C ASP A 281 9.30 15.02 -29.89
N GLU A 282 9.51 13.90 -30.61
CA GLU A 282 8.82 12.62 -30.36
C GLU A 282 9.21 12.04 -28.99
N TYR A 283 10.46 12.22 -28.57
CA TYR A 283 10.92 11.81 -27.25
C TYR A 283 10.29 12.63 -26.13
N ALA A 284 10.25 13.97 -26.27
CA ALA A 284 9.61 14.85 -25.31
C ALA A 284 8.11 14.58 -25.17
N GLU A 285 7.44 14.26 -26.29
CA GLU A 285 6.02 13.89 -26.29
C GLU A 285 5.79 12.51 -25.63
N ALA A 286 6.63 11.51 -25.92
CA ALA A 286 6.56 10.20 -25.27
C ALA A 286 6.81 10.31 -23.74
N GLU A 287 7.79 11.11 -23.32
CA GLU A 287 8.10 11.35 -21.90
C GLU A 287 6.94 12.04 -21.18
N TYR A 288 6.27 12.99 -21.84
CA TYR A 288 5.08 13.65 -21.30
C TYR A 288 3.94 12.66 -21.04
N TYR A 289 3.63 11.78 -22.00
CA TYR A 289 2.57 10.77 -21.84
C TYR A 289 2.93 9.69 -20.82
N ASP A 290 4.18 9.25 -20.80
CA ASP A 290 4.67 8.31 -19.79
C ASP A 290 4.57 8.90 -18.37
N GLY A 291 4.99 10.17 -18.20
CA GLY A 291 4.89 10.89 -16.94
C GLY A 291 3.45 11.02 -16.44
N GLN A 292 2.49 11.32 -17.33
CA GLN A 292 1.07 11.33 -16.98
C GLN A 292 0.52 9.93 -16.66
N GLY A 293 0.92 8.92 -17.43
CA GLY A 293 0.53 7.53 -17.23
C GLY A 293 0.95 7.01 -15.85
N ARG A 294 2.19 7.30 -15.43
CA ARG A 294 2.71 6.92 -14.10
C ARG A 294 1.91 7.56 -12.97
N ARG A 295 1.59 8.86 -13.07
CA ARG A 295 0.76 9.56 -12.06
C ARG A 295 -0.65 8.98 -11.99
N ALA A 296 -1.27 8.71 -13.14
CA ALA A 296 -2.60 8.11 -13.20
C ALA A 296 -2.63 6.71 -12.58
N ASN A 297 -1.62 5.87 -12.88
CA ASN A 297 -1.47 4.55 -12.28
C ASN A 297 -1.25 4.62 -10.77
N ALA A 298 -0.41 5.54 -10.29
CA ALA A 298 -0.18 5.72 -8.85
C ALA A 298 -1.48 6.08 -8.11
N VAL A 299 -2.28 7.00 -8.66
CA VAL A 299 -3.59 7.36 -8.12
C VAL A 299 -4.55 6.18 -8.16
N ALA A 300 -4.58 5.42 -9.26
CA ALA A 300 -5.42 4.23 -9.39
C ALA A 300 -5.07 3.15 -8.35
N ILE A 301 -3.78 2.87 -8.13
CA ILE A 301 -3.33 1.90 -7.13
C ILE A 301 -3.68 2.38 -5.72
N ALA A 302 -3.38 3.64 -5.39
CA ALA A 302 -3.66 4.18 -4.07
C ALA A 302 -5.16 4.17 -3.74
N THR A 303 -6.00 4.62 -4.68
CA THR A 303 -7.46 4.58 -4.54
C THR A 303 -8.01 3.17 -4.53
N GLY A 304 -7.45 2.27 -5.35
CA GLY A 304 -7.80 0.86 -5.41
C GLY A 304 -7.51 0.10 -4.11
N VAL A 305 -6.31 0.26 -3.54
CA VAL A 305 -5.91 -0.37 -2.27
C VAL A 305 -6.76 0.16 -1.12
N THR A 306 -6.90 1.48 -1.01
CA THR A 306 -7.70 2.12 0.06
C THR A 306 -9.17 1.74 -0.06
N GLY A 307 -9.73 1.79 -1.28
CA GLY A 307 -11.11 1.41 -1.57
C GLY A 307 -11.37 -0.08 -1.31
N GLY A 308 -10.45 -0.95 -1.72
CA GLY A 308 -10.52 -2.39 -1.49
C GLY A 308 -10.49 -2.74 0.01
N ALA A 309 -9.57 -2.14 0.77
CA ALA A 309 -9.48 -2.34 2.22
C ALA A 309 -10.74 -1.86 2.95
N ALA A 310 -11.27 -0.69 2.57
CA ALA A 310 -12.52 -0.17 3.12
C ALA A 310 -13.71 -1.08 2.80
N LEU A 311 -13.79 -1.63 1.58
CA LEU A 311 -14.87 -2.52 1.16
C LEU A 311 -14.83 -3.86 1.92
N ILE A 312 -13.67 -4.51 2.04
CA ILE A 312 -13.52 -5.76 2.81
C ILE A 312 -13.93 -5.54 4.26
N THR A 313 -13.45 -4.46 4.87
CA THR A 313 -13.77 -4.09 6.27
C THR A 313 -15.27 -3.82 6.43
N GLY A 314 -15.86 -3.06 5.50
CA GLY A 314 -17.29 -2.76 5.50
C GLY A 314 -18.17 -4.02 5.38
N VAL A 315 -17.81 -4.95 4.50
CA VAL A 315 -18.52 -6.24 4.34
C VAL A 315 -18.41 -7.08 5.61
N ALA A 316 -17.23 -7.18 6.22
CA ALA A 316 -17.04 -7.92 7.47
C ALA A 316 -17.91 -7.36 8.61
N LEU A 317 -17.91 -6.04 8.79
CA LEU A 317 -18.75 -5.35 9.78
C LEU A 317 -20.25 -5.53 9.48
N ALA A 318 -20.66 -5.48 8.22
CA ALA A 318 -22.04 -5.70 7.82
C ALA A 318 -22.52 -7.13 8.13
N VAL A 319 -21.69 -8.14 7.88
CA VAL A 319 -22.01 -9.55 8.19
C VAL A 319 -22.13 -9.76 9.70
N VAL A 320 -21.17 -9.24 10.49
CA VAL A 320 -21.20 -9.35 11.96
C VAL A 320 -22.41 -8.61 12.54
N GLY A 321 -22.69 -7.40 12.04
CA GLY A 321 -23.89 -6.63 12.42
C GLY A 321 -25.18 -7.38 12.12
N ARG A 322 -25.29 -7.98 10.93
CA ARG A 322 -26.47 -8.76 10.52
C ARG A 322 -26.66 -10.04 11.33
N LYS A 323 -25.58 -10.76 11.65
CA LYS A 323 -25.63 -11.97 12.51
C LYS A 323 -26.13 -11.62 13.91
N ARG A 324 -25.67 -10.49 14.47
CA ARG A 324 -26.10 -10.01 15.79
C ARG A 324 -27.58 -9.58 15.78
N MET A 325 -28.05 -8.95 14.70
CA MET A 325 -29.48 -8.61 14.54
C MET A 325 -30.40 -9.83 14.40
N ARG A 326 -29.99 -10.90 13.71
CA ARG A 326 -30.78 -12.14 13.57
C ARG A 326 -30.99 -12.90 14.88
N SER A 327 -30.13 -12.66 15.87
CA SER A 327 -30.27 -13.28 17.20
C SER A 327 -31.38 -12.61 18.02
N ALA A 328 -31.77 -11.39 17.66
CA ALA A 328 -32.99 -10.77 18.16
C ALA A 328 -34.18 -11.30 17.35
N LYS A 329 -35.24 -11.79 18.02
CA LYS A 329 -36.47 -12.35 17.40
C LYS A 329 -37.34 -11.27 16.71
N MET A 330 -36.75 -10.44 15.84
CA MET A 330 -37.45 -9.48 15.00
C MET A 330 -36.99 -9.64 13.57
N SER A 331 -37.94 -9.88 12.66
CA SER A 331 -37.68 -9.83 11.23
C SER A 331 -37.93 -8.42 10.74
N VAL A 332 -36.89 -7.80 10.20
CA VAL A 332 -36.97 -6.57 9.43
C VAL A 332 -36.80 -6.96 7.96
N SER A 333 -37.80 -6.70 7.12
CA SER A 333 -37.67 -6.90 5.67
C SER A 333 -37.57 -5.56 4.97
N PRO A 334 -36.48 -5.29 4.21
CA PRO A 334 -36.43 -4.13 3.34
C PRO A 334 -37.45 -4.30 2.22
N GLN A 335 -38.26 -3.26 1.98
CA GLN A 335 -39.18 -3.21 0.85
C GLN A 335 -38.64 -2.18 -0.14
N VAL A 336 -38.17 -2.64 -1.29
CA VAL A 336 -37.71 -1.79 -2.38
C VAL A 336 -38.82 -1.75 -3.43
N SER A 337 -39.44 -0.59 -3.60
CA SER A 337 -40.41 -0.27 -4.64
C SER A 337 -39.74 0.65 -5.68
N PRO A 338 -40.16 0.63 -6.96
CA PRO A 338 -39.65 1.52 -8.00
C PRO A 338 -39.72 3.01 -7.64
N THR A 339 -40.62 3.41 -6.74
CA THR A 339 -40.84 4.80 -6.34
C THR A 339 -40.44 5.09 -4.88
N THR A 340 -40.17 4.08 -4.06
CA THR A 340 -39.90 4.24 -2.63
C THR A 340 -38.97 3.16 -2.08
N ALA A 341 -38.01 3.56 -1.26
CA ALA A 341 -37.25 2.65 -0.41
C ALA A 341 -37.82 2.73 1.02
N GLY A 342 -38.38 1.63 1.51
CA GLY A 342 -39.02 1.55 2.82
C GLY A 342 -38.57 0.33 3.64
N LEU A 343 -38.92 0.32 4.92
CA LEU A 343 -38.48 -0.71 5.87
C LEU A 343 -39.69 -1.17 6.68
N SER A 344 -40.19 -2.38 6.43
CA SER A 344 -41.32 -2.96 7.18
C SER A 344 -40.80 -3.76 8.37
N LEU A 345 -41.46 -3.60 9.52
CA LEU A 345 -41.05 -4.20 10.78
C LEU A 345 -42.17 -5.12 11.28
N HIS A 346 -41.91 -6.43 11.28
CA HIS A 346 -42.84 -7.42 11.81
C HIS A 346 -42.34 -7.89 13.18
N MET A 347 -43.10 -7.59 14.23
CA MET A 347 -42.90 -8.14 15.57
C MET A 347 -43.91 -9.26 15.81
N ARG A 348 -43.43 -10.41 16.27
CA ARG A 348 -44.28 -11.48 16.81
C ARG A 348 -44.12 -11.45 18.32
N PHE A 349 -45.20 -11.13 19.03
CA PHE A 349 -45.32 -11.23 20.48
C PHE A 349 -45.74 -12.65 20.84
#